data_AF-A0A1V5NEL3-F1
#
_entry.id   AF-A0A1V5NEL3-F1
#
_cell.length_a   1.000
_cell.length_b   1.000
_cell.length_c   1.000
_cell.angle_alpha   90.00
_cell.angle_beta   90.00
_cell.angle_gamma   90.00
#
_symmetry.space_group_name_H-M   'P 1'
#
loop_
_entity.id
_entity.type
_entity.pdbx_description
1 polymer ?
#
loop_
_entity_poly.entity_id
_entity_poly.type
_entity_poly.pdbx_seq_one_letter_code
_entity_poly.pdbx_strand_id
1 'polypeptide(L)'
;MEQLIDTMEGESTKRFMHHYNFPPFSTGEVKPLRGAGRREIGHGYLAEKALKAVIPDQESFPYTIRLVSEILSSNGSSSMAATCGSTLALMDAGVPITKPVSGIAMGLITNSDASQYKILTDLQGLEDFAGDMDFKVAGTADGVTAVQMDTKIAGLTMEIVRETFAQAKVGRLEILKAMKAVIAEPRLAVSEHAPKIEVIKINPDKIGEVIGPGGKTIRRLIEESGGKEVTSIDIEDDGTVMISSIDHEMAEKAISAISAMTRDLVPGEIITGEIVEIKKDRVSGKEIGAIVRITPRLDGMIHISQISDRRVEKVSDVLHIGDVVTVKVMEVDPVKGRVSLSIKSV
;
A
#
# COMPACT_ATOMS: atom_id res chain seq x y z
N MET A 1 5.40 5.72 -1.53
CA MET A 1 5.18 7.19 -1.46
C MET A 1 3.75 7.50 -1.83
N GLU A 2 2.90 7.74 -0.82
CA GLU A 2 1.53 8.20 -1.02
C GLU A 2 1.44 9.73 -1.14
N GLN A 3 0.33 10.25 -1.65
CA GLN A 3 0.10 11.70 -1.65
C GLN A 3 -0.39 12.14 -0.26
N LEU A 4 0.36 13.05 0.38
CA LEU A 4 -0.11 13.75 1.57
C LEU A 4 -1.21 14.76 1.19
N ILE A 5 -2.32 14.71 1.89
CA ILE A 5 -3.45 15.62 1.78
C ILE A 5 -3.55 16.38 3.11
N ASP A 6 -3.22 17.67 3.05
CA ASP A 6 -3.42 18.60 4.16
C ASP A 6 -4.63 19.49 3.82
N THR A 7 -5.70 19.33 4.59
CA THR A 7 -6.96 20.05 4.41
C THR A 7 -7.50 20.54 5.75
N MET A 8 -8.58 21.31 5.72
CA MET A 8 -9.26 21.75 6.96
C MET A 8 -9.76 20.58 7.83
N GLU A 9 -9.97 19.40 7.26
CA GLU A 9 -10.38 18.19 7.99
C GLU A 9 -9.22 17.46 8.68
N GLY A 10 -7.98 17.87 8.40
CA GLY A 10 -6.76 17.29 8.93
C GLY A 10 -5.83 16.76 7.83
N GLU A 11 -4.80 16.05 8.28
CA GLU A 11 -3.81 15.40 7.44
C GLU A 11 -4.22 13.95 7.16
N SER A 12 -4.16 13.54 5.90
CA SER A 12 -4.39 12.16 5.47
C SER A 12 -3.49 11.80 4.29
N THR A 13 -3.42 10.52 3.94
CA THR A 13 -2.67 10.05 2.77
C THR A 13 -3.60 9.44 1.73
N LYS A 14 -3.15 9.47 0.47
CA LYS A 14 -3.90 8.94 -0.67
C LYS A 14 -3.04 7.97 -1.48
N ARG A 15 -3.40 6.69 -1.36
CA ARG A 15 -2.77 5.56 -2.07
C ARG A 15 -3.13 5.47 -3.56
N PHE A 16 -4.39 5.72 -3.89
CA PHE A 16 -4.90 5.63 -5.26
C PHE A 16 -5.16 7.04 -5.80
N MET A 17 -4.44 7.42 -6.84
CA MET A 17 -4.51 8.73 -7.48
C MET A 17 -4.89 8.58 -8.94
N HIS A 18 -5.85 9.36 -9.40
CA HIS A 18 -6.15 9.48 -10.82
C HIS A 18 -6.05 10.93 -11.27
N HIS A 19 -5.08 11.19 -12.15
CA HIS A 19 -4.93 12.47 -12.84
C HIS A 19 -5.56 12.39 -14.22
N TYR A 20 -6.19 13.49 -14.63
CA TYR A 20 -6.88 13.61 -15.90
C TYR A 20 -6.43 14.89 -16.57
N ASN A 21 -5.98 14.76 -17.82
CA ASN A 21 -5.46 15.87 -18.62
C ASN A 21 -6.26 15.97 -19.92
N PHE A 22 -6.67 17.20 -20.24
CA PHE A 22 -7.46 17.51 -21.44
C PHE A 22 -6.73 18.57 -22.27
N PRO A 23 -5.70 18.17 -23.02
CA PRO A 23 -4.91 19.11 -23.80
C PRO A 23 -5.76 19.77 -24.90
N PRO A 24 -5.48 21.03 -25.28
CA PRO A 24 -6.29 21.76 -26.27
C PRO A 24 -6.39 21.09 -27.65
N PHE A 25 -5.34 20.35 -28.05
CA PHE A 25 -5.33 19.64 -29.32
C PHE A 25 -6.38 18.51 -29.38
N SER A 26 -6.88 18.04 -28.24
CA SER A 26 -7.89 16.98 -28.18
C SER A 26 -9.23 17.37 -28.81
N THR A 27 -9.50 18.68 -28.91
CA THR A 27 -10.65 19.26 -29.60
C THR A 27 -10.24 20.06 -30.84
N GLY A 28 -8.98 19.92 -31.29
CA GLY A 28 -8.44 20.68 -32.42
C GLY A 28 -8.18 22.15 -32.14
N GLU A 29 -8.12 22.56 -30.87
CA GLU A 29 -7.89 23.95 -30.48
C GLU A 29 -6.41 24.21 -30.15
N VAL A 30 -5.99 25.48 -30.27
CA VAL A 30 -4.64 25.94 -29.88
C VAL A 30 -4.77 26.86 -28.68
N LYS A 31 -4.28 26.42 -27.51
CA LYS A 31 -4.22 27.22 -26.27
C LYS A 31 -2.91 26.97 -25.53
N PRO A 32 -2.42 27.93 -24.72
CA PRO A 32 -1.27 27.69 -23.86
C PRO A 32 -1.54 26.56 -22.85
N LEU A 33 -0.58 25.66 -22.69
CA LEU A 33 -0.63 24.63 -21.65
C LEU A 33 -0.42 25.29 -20.28
N ARG A 34 -1.40 25.14 -19.39
CA ARG A 34 -1.35 25.55 -17.99
C ARG A 34 -1.59 24.32 -17.11
N GLY A 35 -1.54 24.49 -15.78
CA GLY A 35 -1.96 23.43 -14.86
C GLY A 35 -3.43 23.05 -15.03
N ALA A 36 -3.82 21.90 -14.46
CA ALA A 36 -5.16 21.35 -14.58
C ALA A 36 -6.24 22.34 -14.08
N GLY A 37 -7.25 22.58 -14.91
CA GLY A 37 -8.42 23.37 -14.59
C GLY A 37 -9.44 22.61 -13.74
N ARG A 38 -10.48 23.31 -13.28
CA ARG A 38 -11.54 22.73 -12.43
C ARG A 38 -12.24 21.53 -13.07
N ARG A 39 -12.50 21.58 -14.38
CA ARG A 39 -13.16 20.48 -15.11
C ARG A 39 -12.28 19.24 -15.18
N GLU A 40 -10.98 19.42 -15.43
CA GLU A 40 -10.01 18.32 -15.48
C GLU A 40 -9.90 17.63 -14.12
N ILE A 41 -9.79 18.43 -13.05
CA ILE A 41 -9.80 17.93 -11.67
C ILE A 41 -11.11 17.17 -11.39
N GLY A 42 -12.27 17.75 -11.70
CA GLY A 42 -13.58 17.13 -11.48
C GLY A 42 -13.77 15.82 -12.25
N HIS A 43 -13.35 15.76 -13.52
CA HIS A 43 -13.37 14.53 -14.32
C HIS A 43 -12.40 13.47 -13.76
N GLY A 44 -11.21 13.89 -13.31
CA GLY A 44 -10.26 13.03 -12.64
C GLY A 44 -10.85 12.39 -11.39
N TYR A 45 -11.49 13.17 -10.53
CA TYR A 45 -12.18 12.68 -9.33
C TYR A 45 -13.35 11.76 -9.64
N LEU A 46 -14.12 12.02 -10.72
CA LEU A 46 -15.23 11.15 -11.10
C LEU A 46 -14.73 9.75 -11.49
N ALA A 47 -13.69 9.68 -12.33
CA ALA A 47 -13.08 8.41 -12.72
C ALA A 47 -12.42 7.71 -11.52
N GLU A 48 -11.75 8.47 -10.65
CA GLU A 48 -11.18 7.94 -9.41
C GLU A 48 -12.25 7.32 -8.51
N LYS A 49 -13.36 8.04 -8.29
CA LYS A 49 -14.49 7.56 -7.47
C LYS A 49 -15.10 6.29 -8.06
N ALA A 50 -15.20 6.21 -9.39
CA ALA A 50 -15.71 5.03 -10.08
C ALA A 50 -14.83 3.79 -9.88
N LEU A 51 -13.50 3.97 -9.83
CA LEU A 51 -12.54 2.88 -9.73
C LEU A 51 -12.20 2.50 -8.29
N LYS A 52 -12.26 3.44 -7.34
CA LYS A 52 -11.88 3.21 -5.94
C LYS A 52 -12.59 2.00 -5.31
N ALA A 53 -13.83 1.72 -5.73
CA ALA A 53 -14.61 0.57 -5.24
C ALA A 53 -14.06 -0.80 -5.66
N VAL A 54 -13.19 -0.88 -6.68
CA VAL A 54 -12.60 -2.14 -7.17
C VAL A 54 -11.09 -2.23 -6.95
N ILE A 55 -10.47 -1.18 -6.41
CA ILE A 55 -9.05 -1.18 -6.07
C ILE A 55 -8.81 -2.12 -4.88
N PRO A 56 -7.82 -3.03 -4.96
CA PRO A 56 -7.46 -3.90 -3.84
C PRO A 56 -7.00 -3.11 -2.62
N ASP A 57 -7.17 -3.70 -1.44
CA ASP A 57 -6.59 -3.16 -0.21
C ASP A 57 -5.05 -3.17 -0.26
N GLN A 58 -4.44 -2.52 0.74
CA GLN A 58 -2.98 -2.40 0.82
C GLN A 58 -2.30 -3.72 1.19
N GLU A 59 -2.98 -4.59 1.94
CA GLU A 59 -2.43 -5.90 2.35
C GLU A 59 -2.26 -6.85 1.15
N SER A 60 -3.25 -6.90 0.26
CA SER A 60 -3.23 -7.73 -0.94
C SER A 60 -2.41 -7.11 -2.08
N PHE A 61 -2.30 -5.78 -2.13
CA PHE A 61 -1.53 -5.09 -3.16
C PHE A 61 -0.84 -3.85 -2.57
N PRO A 62 0.37 -3.98 -2.02
CA PRO A 62 1.05 -2.93 -1.23
C PRO A 62 1.68 -1.81 -2.07
N TYR A 63 1.04 -1.46 -3.19
CA TYR A 63 1.48 -0.44 -4.13
C TYR A 63 0.69 0.85 -3.99
N THR A 64 1.39 1.98 -4.12
CA THR A 64 0.74 3.24 -4.49
C THR A 64 0.41 3.20 -5.99
N ILE A 65 -0.84 3.49 -6.35
CA ILE A 65 -1.31 3.42 -7.73
C ILE A 65 -1.57 4.84 -8.24
N ARG A 66 -0.86 5.22 -9.30
CA ARG A 66 -1.08 6.48 -10.02
C ARG A 66 -1.52 6.19 -11.45
N LEU A 67 -2.70 6.68 -11.79
CA LEU A 67 -3.21 6.69 -13.16
C LEU A 67 -3.15 8.11 -13.72
N VAL A 68 -2.83 8.21 -15.00
CA VAL A 68 -2.89 9.47 -15.76
C VAL A 68 -3.65 9.19 -17.05
N SER A 69 -4.83 9.79 -17.16
CA SER A 69 -5.64 9.74 -18.37
C SER A 69 -5.34 10.96 -19.23
N GLU A 70 -4.68 10.75 -20.37
CA GLU A 70 -4.40 11.76 -21.38
C GLU A 70 -5.46 11.70 -22.49
N ILE A 71 -6.29 12.73 -22.61
CA ILE A 71 -7.31 12.76 -23.66
C ILE A 71 -6.71 13.24 -24.96
N LEU A 72 -6.57 12.33 -25.92
CA LEU A 72 -5.99 12.64 -27.23
C LEU A 72 -7.01 13.17 -28.24
N SER A 73 -8.28 12.83 -28.04
CA SER A 73 -9.41 13.26 -28.87
C SER A 73 -10.70 13.26 -28.06
N SER A 74 -11.59 14.22 -28.28
CA SER A 74 -12.86 14.28 -27.56
C SER A 74 -14.00 14.77 -28.44
N ASN A 75 -15.02 13.93 -28.61
CA ASN A 75 -16.33 14.31 -29.17
C ASN A 75 -17.51 13.79 -28.32
N GLY A 76 -17.22 13.25 -27.13
CA GLY A 76 -18.19 12.70 -26.21
C GLY A 76 -17.65 12.73 -24.78
N SER A 77 -18.13 11.84 -23.92
CA SER A 77 -17.72 11.82 -22.52
C SER A 77 -16.33 11.21 -22.30
N SER A 78 -15.31 12.06 -22.40
CA SER A 78 -13.91 11.70 -22.14
C SER A 78 -13.65 11.27 -20.69
N SER A 79 -14.49 11.64 -19.72
CA SER A 79 -14.40 11.14 -18.34
C SER A 79 -14.83 9.68 -18.20
N MET A 80 -15.83 9.25 -18.97
CA MET A 80 -16.21 7.83 -19.05
C MET A 80 -15.17 7.02 -19.83
N ALA A 81 -14.62 7.60 -20.91
CA ALA A 81 -13.48 7.00 -21.61
C ALA A 81 -12.26 6.84 -20.69
N ALA A 82 -11.95 7.84 -19.86
CA ALA A 82 -10.89 7.77 -18.86
C ALA A 82 -11.11 6.63 -17.85
N THR A 83 -12.36 6.40 -17.43
CA THR A 83 -12.72 5.29 -16.53
C THR A 83 -12.48 3.92 -17.19
N CYS A 84 -12.93 3.76 -18.45
CA CYS A 84 -12.74 2.54 -19.22
C CYS A 84 -11.25 2.27 -19.50
N GLY A 85 -10.52 3.28 -19.99
CA GLY A 85 -9.09 3.19 -20.27
C GLY A 85 -8.26 2.90 -19.03
N SER A 86 -8.58 3.56 -17.92
CA SER A 86 -7.96 3.31 -16.62
C SER A 86 -8.18 1.88 -16.12
N THR A 87 -9.37 1.31 -16.32
CA THR A 87 -9.62 -0.09 -15.98
C THR A 87 -8.70 -1.03 -16.75
N LEU A 88 -8.58 -0.83 -18.07
CA LEU A 88 -7.67 -1.62 -18.89
C LEU A 88 -6.21 -1.43 -18.47
N ALA A 89 -5.79 -0.20 -18.18
CA ALA A 89 -4.43 0.11 -17.74
C ALA A 89 -4.09 -0.55 -16.38
N LEU A 90 -5.04 -0.58 -15.44
CA LEU A 90 -4.87 -1.27 -14.15
C LEU A 90 -4.68 -2.78 -14.37
N MET A 91 -5.54 -3.38 -15.22
CA MET A 91 -5.46 -4.81 -15.54
C MET A 91 -4.15 -5.16 -16.25
N ASP A 92 -3.72 -4.32 -17.20
CA ASP A 92 -2.46 -4.50 -17.92
C ASP A 92 -1.24 -4.33 -17.03
N ALA A 93 -1.29 -3.42 -16.06
CA ALA A 93 -0.22 -3.22 -15.07
C ALA A 93 -0.15 -4.32 -14.00
N GLY A 94 -1.05 -5.31 -14.04
CA GLY A 94 -1.11 -6.41 -13.07
C GLY A 94 -1.73 -6.02 -11.73
N VAL A 95 -2.51 -4.94 -11.68
CA VAL A 95 -3.26 -4.58 -10.46
C VAL A 95 -4.44 -5.54 -10.32
N PRO A 96 -4.56 -6.28 -9.20
CA PRO A 96 -5.63 -7.26 -9.01
C PRO A 96 -6.95 -6.57 -8.63
N ILE A 97 -7.52 -5.79 -9.54
CA ILE A 97 -8.83 -5.19 -9.35
C ILE A 97 -9.90 -6.28 -9.23
N THR A 98 -10.86 -6.10 -8.33
CA THR A 98 -11.85 -7.15 -8.04
C THR A 98 -12.72 -7.45 -9.26
N LYS A 99 -13.13 -6.40 -10.00
CA LYS A 99 -13.96 -6.50 -11.22
C LYS A 99 -13.66 -5.32 -12.17
N PRO A 100 -13.71 -5.52 -13.49
CA PRO A 100 -13.55 -4.43 -14.45
C PRO A 100 -14.74 -3.46 -14.39
N VAL A 101 -14.44 -2.16 -14.48
CA VAL A 101 -15.40 -1.06 -14.46
C VAL A 101 -15.49 -0.47 -15.87
N SER A 102 -16.69 -0.11 -16.30
CA SER A 102 -16.91 0.67 -17.52
C SER A 102 -17.81 1.85 -17.19
N GLY A 103 -17.76 2.88 -18.03
CA GLY A 103 -18.56 4.10 -17.89
C GLY A 103 -19.31 4.41 -19.17
N ILE A 104 -20.45 5.07 -19.04
CA ILE A 104 -21.22 5.59 -20.18
C ILE A 104 -21.85 6.94 -19.82
N ALA A 105 -21.97 7.81 -20.82
CA ALA A 105 -22.73 9.06 -20.71
C ALA A 105 -24.09 8.91 -21.39
N MET A 106 -25.11 9.39 -20.71
CA MET A 106 -26.50 9.34 -21.11
C MET A 106 -27.04 10.75 -21.15
N GLY A 107 -28.00 10.99 -22.03
CA GLY A 107 -28.67 12.27 -22.11
C GLY A 107 -30.17 12.21 -22.12
N LEU A 108 -30.78 13.37 -21.99
CA LEU A 108 -32.20 13.56 -22.14
C LEU A 108 -32.44 14.72 -23.11
N ILE A 109 -33.38 14.54 -24.03
CA ILE A 109 -34.01 15.64 -24.76
C ILE A 109 -35.49 15.61 -24.44
N THR A 110 -36.03 16.76 -24.07
CA THR A 110 -37.44 16.99 -23.79
C THR A 110 -38.02 18.01 -24.76
N ASN A 111 -39.34 17.97 -24.95
CA ASN A 111 -40.05 19.06 -25.60
C ASN A 111 -40.29 20.23 -24.62
N SER A 112 -40.75 21.38 -25.13
CA SER A 112 -40.85 22.62 -24.36
C SER A 112 -41.74 22.56 -23.11
N ASP A 113 -42.69 21.64 -23.07
CA ASP A 113 -43.60 21.38 -21.95
C ASP A 113 -43.21 20.11 -21.15
N ALA A 114 -42.08 19.47 -21.49
CA ALA A 114 -41.57 18.24 -20.89
C ALA A 114 -42.56 17.05 -20.89
N SER A 115 -43.57 17.08 -21.77
CA SER A 115 -44.56 16.01 -21.92
C SER A 115 -44.04 14.82 -22.72
N GLN A 116 -43.01 15.02 -23.55
CA GLN A 116 -42.31 14.00 -24.31
C GLN A 116 -40.82 14.09 -24.07
N TYR A 117 -40.17 12.94 -23.98
CA TYR A 117 -38.73 12.87 -23.78
C TYR A 117 -38.09 11.72 -24.55
N LYS A 118 -36.78 11.84 -24.78
CA LYS A 118 -35.94 10.79 -25.34
C LYS A 118 -34.64 10.69 -24.58
N ILE A 119 -34.31 9.48 -24.13
CA ILE A 119 -33.03 9.18 -23.50
C ILE A 119 -32.02 8.78 -24.59
N LEU A 120 -30.87 9.45 -24.57
CA LEU A 120 -29.76 9.24 -25.49
C LEU A 120 -28.68 8.37 -24.82
N THR A 121 -28.04 7.50 -25.61
CA THR A 121 -26.94 6.63 -25.17
C THR A 121 -25.66 7.06 -25.83
N ASP A 122 -24.60 7.19 -25.04
CA ASP A 122 -23.26 7.61 -25.46
C ASP A 122 -23.27 8.99 -26.14
N LEU A 123 -23.65 10.00 -25.35
CA LEU A 123 -23.79 11.38 -25.82
C LEU A 123 -22.54 11.91 -26.51
N GLN A 124 -22.76 12.54 -27.66
CA GLN A 124 -21.80 13.42 -28.30
C GLN A 124 -21.83 14.83 -27.68
N GLY A 125 -20.77 15.61 -27.89
CA GLY A 125 -20.66 16.97 -27.36
C GLY A 125 -21.78 17.90 -27.85
N LEU A 126 -22.27 17.71 -29.08
CA LEU A 126 -23.40 18.48 -29.61
C LEU A 126 -24.71 18.13 -28.91
N GLU A 127 -24.92 16.85 -28.61
CA GLU A 127 -26.12 16.35 -27.94
C GLU A 127 -26.13 16.76 -26.46
N ASP A 128 -24.97 16.77 -25.79
CA ASP A 128 -24.83 17.34 -24.45
C ASP A 128 -25.15 18.84 -24.45
N PHE A 129 -24.61 19.61 -25.40
CA PHE A 129 -24.88 21.03 -25.50
C PHE A 129 -26.38 21.33 -25.68
N ALA A 130 -27.05 20.60 -26.58
CA ALA A 130 -28.47 20.79 -26.90
C ALA A 130 -29.44 20.08 -25.94
N GLY A 131 -28.97 19.09 -25.17
CA GLY A 131 -29.79 18.27 -24.29
C GLY A 131 -30.11 18.91 -22.96
N ASP A 132 -31.10 18.33 -22.27
CA ASP A 132 -31.67 18.78 -21.01
C ASP A 132 -31.05 18.12 -19.77
N MET A 133 -30.29 17.04 -19.97
CA MET A 133 -29.60 16.30 -18.92
C MET A 133 -28.31 15.67 -19.46
N ASP A 134 -27.25 15.72 -18.66
CA ASP A 134 -26.01 14.94 -18.81
C ASP A 134 -25.88 14.01 -17.59
N PHE A 135 -25.93 12.71 -17.86
CA PHE A 135 -25.97 11.68 -16.83
C PHE A 135 -24.88 10.64 -17.08
N LYS A 136 -23.85 10.65 -16.23
CA LYS A 136 -22.71 9.74 -16.33
C LYS A 136 -22.83 8.63 -15.31
N VAL A 137 -22.69 7.39 -15.76
CA VAL A 137 -22.76 6.20 -14.89
C VAL A 137 -21.56 5.32 -15.15
N ALA A 138 -20.86 4.98 -14.08
CA ALA A 138 -19.80 3.99 -14.09
C ALA A 138 -20.10 2.84 -13.15
N GLY A 139 -19.61 1.64 -13.49
CA GLY A 139 -19.83 0.46 -12.67
C GLY A 139 -19.33 -0.83 -13.29
N THR A 140 -19.50 -1.91 -12.52
CA THR A 140 -19.21 -3.27 -12.95
C THR A 140 -20.48 -3.89 -13.58
N ALA A 141 -20.42 -5.17 -13.90
CA ALA A 141 -21.59 -5.94 -14.29
C ALA A 141 -22.64 -6.07 -13.17
N ASP A 142 -22.19 -6.03 -11.91
CA ASP A 142 -23.03 -6.32 -10.75
C ASP A 142 -23.65 -5.06 -10.13
N GLY A 143 -23.06 -3.90 -10.37
CA GLY A 143 -23.49 -2.68 -9.72
C GLY A 143 -22.88 -1.40 -10.27
N VAL A 144 -23.38 -0.29 -9.78
CA VAL A 144 -22.91 1.06 -10.09
C VAL A 144 -21.89 1.47 -9.02
N THR A 145 -20.76 2.04 -9.45
CA THR A 145 -19.70 2.52 -8.54
C THR A 145 -19.68 4.05 -8.45
N ALA A 146 -20.08 4.75 -9.52
CA ALA A 146 -20.22 6.20 -9.51
C ALA A 146 -21.35 6.66 -10.42
N VAL A 147 -21.98 7.77 -10.01
CA VAL A 147 -22.97 8.51 -10.78
C VAL A 147 -22.64 9.99 -10.67
N GLN A 148 -22.73 10.70 -11.79
CA GLN A 148 -22.78 12.16 -11.86
C GLN A 148 -23.97 12.55 -12.72
N MET A 149 -24.73 13.55 -12.30
CA MET A 149 -25.90 14.04 -13.01
C MET A 149 -25.92 15.55 -12.97
N ASP A 150 -26.05 16.15 -14.15
CA ASP A 150 -26.30 17.57 -14.34
C ASP A 150 -27.60 17.71 -15.14
N THR A 151 -28.53 18.55 -14.67
CA THR A 151 -29.82 18.81 -15.33
C THR A 151 -29.94 20.29 -15.66
N LYS A 152 -30.49 20.59 -16.83
CA LYS A 152 -30.83 21.95 -17.28
C LYS A 152 -32.32 22.28 -17.11
N ILE A 153 -33.13 21.28 -16.81
CA ILE A 153 -34.56 21.41 -16.53
C ILE A 153 -34.86 21.40 -15.03
N ALA A 154 -36.05 21.89 -14.66
CA ALA A 154 -36.48 22.07 -13.27
C ALA A 154 -36.53 20.76 -12.45
N GLY A 155 -36.68 19.60 -13.10
CA GLY A 155 -36.66 18.32 -12.43
C GLY A 155 -36.85 17.14 -13.37
N LEU A 156 -36.49 15.95 -12.86
CA LEU A 156 -36.65 14.66 -13.54
C LEU A 156 -37.67 13.83 -12.78
N THR A 157 -38.56 13.14 -13.50
CA THR A 157 -39.45 12.16 -12.88
C THR A 157 -38.65 10.90 -12.50
N MET A 158 -39.12 10.17 -11.47
CA MET A 158 -38.49 8.90 -11.11
C MET A 158 -38.58 7.83 -12.20
N GLU A 159 -39.53 7.98 -13.13
CA GLU A 159 -39.66 7.16 -14.32
C GLU A 159 -38.47 7.39 -15.27
N ILE A 160 -38.18 8.64 -15.64
CA ILE A 160 -37.03 9.00 -16.49
C ILE A 160 -35.74 8.50 -15.87
N VAL A 161 -35.56 8.66 -14.56
CA VAL A 161 -34.37 8.18 -13.84
C VAL A 161 -34.25 6.65 -13.95
N ARG A 162 -35.34 5.91 -13.70
CA ARG A 162 -35.33 4.44 -13.76
C ARG A 162 -35.03 3.94 -15.18
N GLU A 163 -35.63 4.55 -16.20
CA GLU A 163 -35.36 4.21 -17.59
C GLU A 163 -33.91 4.53 -17.98
N THR A 164 -33.39 5.68 -17.53
CA THR A 164 -32.00 6.08 -17.80
C THR A 164 -31.02 5.07 -17.22
N PHE A 165 -31.22 4.60 -15.98
CA PHE A 165 -30.38 3.57 -15.38
C PHE A 165 -30.49 2.22 -16.11
N ALA A 166 -31.68 1.84 -16.56
CA ALA A 166 -31.89 0.60 -17.31
C ALA A 166 -31.14 0.63 -18.65
N GLN A 167 -31.27 1.73 -19.41
CA GLN A 167 -30.59 1.92 -20.69
C GLN A 167 -29.07 2.06 -20.50
N ALA A 168 -28.63 2.80 -19.47
CA ALA A 168 -27.21 2.93 -19.12
C ALA A 168 -26.57 1.58 -18.75
N LYS A 169 -27.31 0.68 -18.08
CA LYS A 169 -26.81 -0.66 -17.77
C LYS A 169 -26.52 -1.45 -19.04
N VAL A 170 -27.41 -1.39 -20.04
CA VAL A 170 -27.22 -2.08 -21.32
C VAL A 170 -25.96 -1.56 -22.01
N GLY A 171 -25.85 -0.24 -22.20
CA GLY A 171 -24.69 0.34 -22.88
C GLY A 171 -23.37 0.12 -22.12
N ARG A 172 -23.38 0.22 -20.79
CA ARG A 172 -22.22 -0.08 -19.96
C ARG A 172 -21.75 -1.54 -20.13
N LEU A 173 -22.67 -2.51 -20.14
CA LEU A 173 -22.33 -3.91 -20.34
C LEU A 173 -21.79 -4.20 -21.74
N GLU A 174 -22.25 -3.47 -22.75
CA GLU A 174 -21.72 -3.55 -24.12
C GLU A 174 -20.27 -3.05 -24.20
N ILE A 175 -19.99 -1.90 -23.60
CA ILE A 175 -18.61 -1.37 -23.48
C ILE A 175 -17.73 -2.35 -22.70
N LEU A 176 -18.23 -2.87 -21.57
CA LEU A 176 -17.51 -3.85 -20.77
C LEU A 176 -17.16 -5.11 -21.55
N LYS A 177 -18.09 -5.60 -22.40
CA LYS A 177 -17.85 -6.75 -23.27
C LYS A 177 -16.71 -6.47 -24.25
N ALA A 178 -16.69 -5.28 -24.87
CA ALA A 178 -15.61 -4.88 -25.77
C ALA A 178 -14.26 -4.78 -25.04
N MET A 179 -14.23 -4.22 -23.83
CA MET A 179 -13.04 -4.17 -22.99
C MET A 179 -12.51 -5.57 -22.65
N LYS A 180 -13.39 -6.48 -22.21
CA LYS A 180 -13.02 -7.86 -21.85
C LYS A 180 -12.57 -8.69 -23.05
N ALA A 181 -12.94 -8.32 -24.27
CA ALA A 181 -12.42 -8.95 -25.48
C ALA A 181 -10.93 -8.65 -25.72
N VAL A 182 -10.40 -7.56 -25.14
CA VAL A 182 -8.98 -7.18 -25.22
C VAL A 182 -8.21 -7.71 -24.01
N ILE A 183 -8.68 -7.42 -22.80
CA ILE A 183 -8.09 -7.90 -21.55
C ILE A 183 -9.21 -8.47 -20.68
N ALA A 184 -9.29 -9.81 -20.58
CA ALA A 184 -10.37 -10.48 -19.87
C ALA A 184 -10.25 -10.37 -18.34
N GLU A 185 -9.01 -10.47 -17.85
CA GLU A 185 -8.64 -10.51 -16.43
C GLU A 185 -7.32 -9.75 -16.21
N PRO A 186 -7.05 -9.22 -14.99
CA PRO A 186 -5.77 -8.61 -14.67
C PRO A 186 -4.60 -9.56 -14.96
N ARG A 187 -3.45 -9.02 -15.39
CA ARG A 187 -2.22 -9.81 -15.51
C ARG A 187 -1.80 -10.35 -14.14
N LEU A 188 -1.24 -11.57 -14.13
CA LEU A 188 -0.84 -12.25 -12.90
C LEU A 188 0.36 -11.59 -12.20
N ALA A 189 1.21 -10.92 -12.97
CA ALA A 189 2.40 -10.26 -12.46
C ALA A 189 2.37 -8.78 -12.84
N VAL A 190 2.89 -7.95 -11.93
CA VAL A 190 3.24 -6.57 -12.23
C VAL A 190 4.39 -6.52 -13.24
N SER A 191 4.53 -5.38 -13.93
CA SER A 191 5.62 -5.16 -14.90
C SER A 191 7.00 -5.44 -14.29
N GLU A 192 7.91 -6.00 -15.08
CA GLU A 192 9.32 -6.21 -14.68
C GLU A 192 10.05 -4.91 -14.33
N HIS A 193 9.57 -3.79 -14.87
CA HIS A 193 10.11 -2.46 -14.55
C HIS A 193 9.43 -1.80 -13.35
N ALA A 194 8.36 -2.39 -12.82
CA ALA A 194 7.76 -1.94 -11.58
C ALA A 194 8.58 -2.48 -10.39
N PRO A 195 8.78 -1.69 -9.32
CA PRO A 195 9.39 -2.20 -8.10
C PRO A 195 8.60 -3.38 -7.56
N LYS A 196 9.27 -4.44 -7.11
CA LYS A 196 8.62 -5.51 -6.35
C LYS A 196 8.52 -5.06 -4.89
N ILE A 197 7.37 -5.29 -4.29
CA ILE A 197 7.13 -4.94 -2.90
C ILE A 197 6.88 -6.22 -2.13
N GLU A 198 7.78 -6.50 -1.19
CA GLU A 198 7.69 -7.62 -0.26
C GLU A 198 7.26 -7.11 1.09
N VAL A 199 6.31 -7.80 1.72
CA VAL A 199 5.74 -7.41 3.01
C VAL A 199 6.12 -8.46 4.04
N ILE A 200 6.77 -8.02 5.11
CA ILE A 200 7.07 -8.86 6.28
C ILE A 200 6.46 -8.24 7.53
N LYS A 201 6.04 -9.08 8.48
CA LYS A 201 5.51 -8.63 9.76
C LYS A 201 6.52 -8.89 10.87
N ILE A 202 6.82 -7.86 11.65
CA ILE A 202 7.71 -7.91 12.80
C ILE A 202 6.93 -7.60 14.08
N ASN A 203 7.51 -7.93 15.23
CA ASN A 203 6.95 -7.51 16.52
C ASN A 203 7.03 -5.97 16.63
N PRO A 204 5.92 -5.26 16.92
CA PRO A 204 5.90 -3.80 17.08
C PRO A 204 6.95 -3.26 18.06
N ASP A 205 7.26 -4.01 19.12
CA ASP A 205 8.27 -3.61 20.12
C ASP A 205 9.68 -3.48 19.52
N LYS A 206 9.93 -4.16 18.40
CA LYS A 206 11.23 -4.18 17.70
C LYS A 206 11.33 -3.16 16.57
N ILE A 207 10.27 -2.39 16.27
CA ILE A 207 10.31 -1.32 15.26
C ILE A 207 11.48 -0.35 15.54
N GLY A 208 11.66 0.02 16.81
CA GLY A 208 12.73 0.93 17.22
C GLY A 208 14.15 0.40 16.97
N GLU A 209 14.34 -0.92 16.82
CA GLU A 209 15.63 -1.54 16.49
C GLU A 209 15.95 -1.42 15.01
N VAL A 210 14.95 -1.67 14.16
CA VAL A 210 15.07 -1.56 12.70
C VAL A 210 15.31 -0.12 12.27
N ILE A 211 14.57 0.83 12.88
CA ILE A 211 14.77 2.27 12.60
C ILE A 211 16.13 2.74 13.17
N GLY A 212 16.42 2.37 14.42
CA GLY A 212 17.59 2.83 15.16
C GLY A 212 17.56 4.32 15.52
N PRO A 213 18.55 4.81 16.30
CA PRO A 213 18.59 6.20 16.74
C PRO A 213 18.66 7.17 15.54
N GLY A 214 17.67 8.05 15.41
CA GLY A 214 17.57 9.03 14.32
C GLY A 214 17.41 8.42 12.92
N GLY A 215 16.96 7.16 12.81
CA GLY A 215 16.85 6.46 11.53
C GLY A 215 18.19 5.99 10.96
N LYS A 216 19.26 5.94 11.78
CA LYS A 216 20.60 5.55 11.30
C LYS A 216 20.65 4.10 10.81
N THR A 217 19.97 3.18 11.48
CA THR A 217 19.99 1.76 11.13
C THR A 217 19.25 1.53 9.81
N ILE A 218 18.02 2.04 9.68
CA ILE A 218 17.23 1.89 8.45
C ILE A 218 17.92 2.54 7.24
N ARG A 219 18.55 3.71 7.40
CA ARG A 219 19.35 4.34 6.33
C ARG A 219 20.52 3.47 5.89
N ARG A 220 21.21 2.82 6.85
CA ARG A 220 22.31 1.90 6.55
C ARG A 220 21.80 0.65 5.81
N LEU A 221 20.67 0.07 6.22
CA LEU A 221 20.07 -1.07 5.52
C LEU A 221 19.73 -0.73 4.07
N ILE A 222 19.14 0.45 3.85
CA ILE A 222 18.82 0.94 2.50
C ILE A 222 20.10 1.09 1.67
N GLU A 223 21.16 1.68 2.24
CA GLU A 223 22.45 1.85 1.55
C GLU A 223 23.11 0.50 1.21
N GLU A 224 23.15 -0.43 2.16
CA GLU A 224 23.69 -1.79 1.98
C GLU A 224 22.86 -2.60 0.96
N SER A 225 21.58 -2.23 0.76
CA SER A 225 20.64 -2.86 -0.18
C SER A 225 20.52 -2.10 -1.50
N GLY A 226 21.58 -1.39 -1.92
CA GLY A 226 21.66 -0.73 -3.24
C GLY A 226 21.27 0.75 -3.26
N GLY A 227 20.98 1.35 -2.10
CA GLY A 227 20.66 2.77 -1.97
C GLY A 227 19.18 3.09 -2.22
N LYS A 228 18.78 4.34 -1.92
CA LYS A 228 17.39 4.81 -1.99
C LYS A 228 16.76 4.75 -3.39
N GLU A 229 17.57 4.74 -4.43
CA GLU A 229 17.09 4.62 -5.81
C GLU A 229 16.66 3.19 -6.14
N VAL A 230 17.25 2.21 -5.46
CA VAL A 230 17.02 0.78 -5.71
C VAL A 230 16.06 0.19 -4.69
N THR A 231 16.20 0.55 -3.41
CA THR A 231 15.44 -0.05 -2.31
C THR A 231 14.84 1.01 -1.37
N SER A 232 13.57 0.85 -1.03
CA SER A 232 12.84 1.62 -0.01
C SER A 232 12.31 0.67 1.06
N ILE A 233 12.36 1.11 2.32
CA ILE A 233 11.86 0.35 3.46
C ILE A 233 10.91 1.28 4.22
N ASP A 234 9.63 0.94 4.25
CA ASP A 234 8.59 1.66 4.98
C ASP A 234 8.09 0.76 6.12
N ILE A 235 7.92 1.31 7.32
CA ILE A 235 7.51 0.57 8.52
C ILE A 235 6.28 1.24 9.11
N GLU A 236 5.22 0.47 9.27
CA GLU A 236 3.98 0.88 9.93
C GLU A 236 4.02 0.60 11.43
N ASP A 237 3.23 1.35 12.21
CA ASP A 237 3.17 1.25 13.67
C ASP A 237 2.68 -0.12 14.18
N ASP A 238 2.02 -0.90 13.32
CA ASP A 238 1.53 -2.26 13.62
C ASP A 238 2.59 -3.36 13.40
N GLY A 239 3.82 -2.95 13.04
CA GLY A 239 4.94 -3.86 12.75
C GLY A 239 4.97 -4.39 11.32
N THR A 240 4.15 -3.87 10.41
CA THR A 240 4.24 -4.21 8.99
C THR A 240 5.41 -3.47 8.35
N VAL A 241 6.33 -4.20 7.72
CA VAL A 241 7.49 -3.65 7.01
C VAL A 241 7.33 -3.95 5.53
N MET A 242 7.26 -2.89 4.72
CA MET A 242 7.15 -2.94 3.26
C MET A 242 8.52 -2.63 2.65
N ILE A 243 9.08 -3.60 1.94
CA ILE A 243 10.39 -3.49 1.28
C ILE A 243 10.13 -3.44 -0.22
N SER A 244 10.33 -2.26 -0.81
CA SER A 244 10.19 -2.05 -2.25
C SER A 244 11.57 -2.07 -2.90
N SER A 245 11.79 -2.91 -3.91
CA SER A 245 13.03 -2.90 -4.69
C SER A 245 12.81 -3.19 -6.17
N ILE A 246 13.61 -2.57 -7.04
CA ILE A 246 13.68 -2.92 -8.46
C ILE A 246 14.58 -4.15 -8.72
N ASP A 247 15.35 -4.59 -7.72
CA ASP A 247 16.24 -5.74 -7.78
C ASP A 247 15.85 -6.77 -6.71
N HIS A 248 15.56 -7.99 -7.14
CA HIS A 248 15.17 -9.08 -6.25
C HIS A 248 16.26 -9.45 -5.24
N GLU A 249 17.54 -9.43 -5.65
CA GLU A 249 18.63 -9.78 -4.73
C GLU A 249 18.78 -8.74 -3.62
N MET A 250 18.51 -7.46 -3.92
CA MET A 250 18.57 -6.38 -2.94
C MET A 250 17.38 -6.44 -1.97
N ALA A 251 16.18 -6.77 -2.47
CA ALA A 251 15.03 -7.02 -1.61
C ALA A 251 15.30 -8.17 -0.63
N GLU A 252 15.81 -9.32 -1.10
CA GLU A 252 16.12 -10.46 -0.24
C GLU A 252 17.18 -10.15 0.82
N LYS A 253 18.20 -9.35 0.47
CA LYS A 253 19.21 -8.88 1.44
C LYS A 253 18.57 -8.02 2.52
N ALA A 254 17.71 -7.06 2.15
CA ALA A 254 17.01 -6.21 3.11
C ALA A 254 16.08 -7.03 4.02
N ILE A 255 15.31 -7.96 3.45
CA ILE A 255 14.44 -8.88 4.21
C ILE A 255 15.24 -9.72 5.20
N SER A 256 16.34 -10.31 4.73
CA SER A 256 17.21 -11.16 5.56
C SER A 256 17.84 -10.38 6.71
N ALA A 257 18.30 -9.16 6.43
CA ALA A 257 18.88 -8.28 7.45
C ALA A 257 17.83 -7.86 8.49
N ILE A 258 16.64 -7.46 8.07
CA ILE A 258 15.55 -7.08 8.98
C ILE A 258 15.13 -8.29 9.81
N SER A 259 14.90 -9.43 9.17
CA SER A 259 14.51 -10.67 9.85
C SER A 259 15.55 -11.12 10.88
N ALA A 260 16.84 -10.99 10.57
CA ALA A 260 17.91 -11.32 11.51
C ALA A 260 17.92 -10.40 12.75
N MET A 261 17.59 -9.12 12.59
CA MET A 261 17.49 -8.18 13.70
C MET A 261 16.22 -8.37 14.52
N THR A 262 15.09 -8.69 13.87
CA THR A 262 13.78 -8.79 14.53
C THR A 262 13.43 -10.20 14.99
N ARG A 263 14.28 -11.19 14.72
CA ARG A 263 14.07 -12.58 15.14
C ARG A 263 13.85 -12.69 16.64
N ASP A 264 12.77 -13.36 17.03
CA ASP A 264 12.51 -13.73 18.42
C ASP A 264 13.41 -14.89 18.83
N LEU A 265 14.00 -14.76 20.02
CA LEU A 265 14.80 -15.81 20.62
C LEU A 265 13.87 -16.93 21.08
N VAL A 266 14.09 -18.13 20.55
CA VAL A 266 13.29 -19.29 20.95
C VAL A 266 14.02 -20.03 22.08
N PRO A 267 13.33 -20.45 23.16
CA PRO A 267 13.89 -21.36 24.14
C PRO A 267 14.48 -22.60 23.45
N GLY A 268 15.74 -22.89 23.72
CA GLY A 268 16.52 -23.98 23.13
C GLY A 268 17.54 -23.54 22.07
N GLU A 269 17.52 -22.29 21.62
CA GLU A 269 18.47 -21.77 20.64
C GLU A 269 19.88 -21.56 21.24
N ILE A 270 20.91 -21.90 20.48
CA ILE A 270 22.33 -21.76 20.87
C ILE A 270 22.90 -20.51 20.19
N ILE A 271 23.45 -19.59 20.98
CA ILE A 271 23.85 -18.25 20.53
C ILE A 271 25.16 -17.86 21.18
N THR A 272 25.96 -17.06 20.47
CA THR A 272 27.22 -16.54 20.97
C THR A 272 27.06 -15.10 21.41
N GLY A 273 27.57 -14.75 22.59
CA GLY A 273 27.50 -13.39 23.12
C GLY A 273 28.70 -13.03 23.98
N GLU A 274 28.92 -11.73 24.16
CA GLU A 274 30.03 -11.19 24.95
C GLU A 274 29.59 -10.92 26.39
N ILE A 275 30.44 -11.26 27.37
CA ILE A 275 30.18 -11.00 28.78
C ILE A 275 30.39 -9.52 29.08
N VAL A 276 29.31 -8.84 29.47
CA VAL A 276 29.29 -7.39 29.73
C VAL A 276 29.57 -7.06 31.19
N GLU A 277 28.99 -7.85 32.10
CA GLU A 277 29.02 -7.57 33.53
C GLU A 277 28.88 -8.87 34.34
N ILE A 278 29.63 -8.97 35.45
CA ILE A 278 29.43 -10.04 36.44
C ILE A 278 28.60 -9.48 37.58
N LYS A 279 27.40 -10.02 37.77
CA LYS A 279 26.46 -9.54 38.79
C LYS A 279 26.80 -10.10 40.18
N LYS A 280 26.84 -9.20 41.16
CA LYS A 280 27.03 -9.52 42.58
C LYS A 280 25.76 -9.22 43.37
N ASP A 281 25.43 -10.09 44.31
CA ASP A 281 24.32 -9.86 45.23
C ASP A 281 24.64 -8.69 46.18
N ARG A 282 23.69 -7.76 46.31
CA ARG A 282 23.83 -6.53 47.13
C ARG A 282 23.88 -6.82 48.63
N VAL A 283 23.38 -7.98 49.07
CA VAL A 283 23.29 -8.32 50.50
C VAL A 283 24.41 -9.26 50.93
N SER A 284 24.72 -10.28 50.13
CA SER A 284 25.72 -11.30 50.48
C SER A 284 27.10 -11.08 49.85
N GLY A 285 27.24 -10.16 48.88
CA GLY A 285 28.49 -9.90 48.16
C GLY A 285 28.94 -11.06 47.24
N LYS A 286 28.17 -12.14 47.15
CA LYS A 286 28.48 -13.31 46.33
C LYS A 286 28.09 -13.07 44.87
N GLU A 287 28.87 -13.64 43.96
CA GLU A 287 28.59 -13.59 42.52
C GLU A 287 27.42 -14.51 42.20
N ILE A 288 26.35 -13.94 41.61
CA ILE A 288 25.11 -14.66 41.31
C ILE A 288 25.04 -15.11 39.84
N GLY A 289 25.80 -14.46 38.96
CA GLY A 289 25.79 -14.78 37.54
C GLY A 289 26.56 -13.78 36.68
N ALA A 290 26.58 -14.04 35.39
CA ALA A 290 27.15 -13.17 34.37
C ALA A 290 26.04 -12.66 33.43
N ILE A 291 26.14 -11.40 33.03
CA ILE A 291 25.30 -10.78 32.00
C ILE A 291 26.03 -10.90 30.66
N VAL A 292 25.36 -11.48 29.69
CA VAL A 292 25.84 -11.67 28.32
C VAL A 292 25.02 -10.79 27.40
N ARG A 293 25.69 -9.97 26.59
CA ARG A 293 25.05 -9.22 25.51
C ARG A 293 24.81 -10.15 24.34
N ILE A 294 23.54 -10.43 24.05
CA ILE A 294 23.13 -11.28 22.92
C ILE A 294 22.86 -10.41 21.70
N THR A 295 22.08 -9.35 21.88
CA THR A 295 21.81 -8.33 20.86
C THR A 295 22.04 -6.94 21.44
N PRO A 296 22.15 -5.88 20.62
CA PRO A 296 22.42 -4.52 21.11
C PRO A 296 21.43 -3.96 22.15
N ARG A 297 20.25 -4.58 22.29
CA ARG A 297 19.21 -4.19 23.27
C ARG A 297 18.82 -5.29 24.25
N LEU A 298 19.29 -6.52 24.06
CA LEU A 298 18.90 -7.65 24.89
C LEU A 298 20.10 -8.28 25.57
N ASP A 299 20.09 -8.14 26.89
CA ASP A 299 21.04 -8.76 27.79
C ASP A 299 20.40 -10.01 28.41
N GLY A 300 21.11 -11.13 28.34
CA GLY A 300 20.74 -12.37 29.01
C GLY A 300 21.58 -12.59 30.27
N MET A 301 21.03 -13.32 31.25
CA MET A 301 21.72 -13.64 32.49
C MET A 301 22.01 -15.14 32.56
N ILE A 302 23.27 -15.50 32.73
CA ILE A 302 23.68 -16.86 33.10
C ILE A 302 23.75 -16.92 34.62
N HIS A 303 22.91 -17.73 35.24
CA HIS A 303 22.99 -17.99 36.68
C HIS A 303 24.22 -18.87 37.00
N ILE A 304 24.84 -18.70 38.16
CA ILE A 304 26.06 -19.44 38.55
C ILE A 304 25.92 -20.97 38.43
N SER A 305 24.71 -21.50 38.68
CA SER A 305 24.42 -22.94 38.53
C SER A 305 24.32 -23.45 37.08
N GLN A 306 24.31 -22.55 36.10
CA GLN A 306 24.17 -22.83 34.68
C GLN A 306 25.49 -22.61 33.90
N ILE A 307 26.60 -22.34 34.61
CA ILE A 307 27.93 -22.11 34.01
C ILE A 307 28.66 -23.42 33.71
N SER A 308 28.60 -24.41 34.61
CA SER A 308 29.35 -25.68 34.47
C SER A 308 28.68 -26.81 35.25
N ASP A 309 28.98 -28.06 34.88
CA ASP A 309 28.63 -29.27 35.65
C ASP A 309 29.35 -29.38 37.00
N ARG A 310 30.49 -28.69 37.14
CA ARG A 310 31.27 -28.66 38.38
C ARG A 310 30.79 -27.53 39.27
N ARG A 311 30.95 -27.69 40.59
CA ARG A 311 30.59 -26.65 41.56
C ARG A 311 31.57 -25.48 41.42
N VAL A 312 31.07 -24.36 40.87
CA VAL A 312 31.81 -23.11 40.72
C VAL A 312 31.53 -22.22 41.93
N GLU A 313 32.57 -21.82 42.67
CA GLU A 313 32.41 -20.93 43.84
C GLU A 313 32.36 -19.45 43.46
N LYS A 314 33.04 -19.05 42.39
CA LYS A 314 33.03 -17.69 41.83
C LYS A 314 32.91 -17.72 40.31
N VAL A 315 32.06 -16.87 39.77
CA VAL A 315 31.86 -16.70 38.32
C VAL A 315 33.15 -16.19 37.67
N SER A 316 33.87 -15.31 38.37
CA SER A 316 35.16 -14.73 37.96
C SER A 316 36.30 -15.75 37.82
N ASP A 317 36.16 -16.97 38.35
CA ASP A 317 37.18 -18.02 38.18
C ASP A 317 37.07 -18.70 36.80
N VAL A 318 35.94 -18.54 36.11
CA VAL A 318 35.62 -19.27 34.86
C VAL A 318 35.34 -18.32 33.69
N LEU A 319 34.82 -17.12 33.97
CA LEU A 319 34.36 -16.17 32.98
C LEU A 319 34.92 -14.77 33.25
N HIS A 320 35.49 -14.13 32.22
CA HIS A 320 35.97 -12.75 32.30
C HIS A 320 35.07 -11.79 31.51
N ILE A 321 35.07 -10.52 31.92
CA ILE A 321 34.40 -9.46 31.17
C ILE A 321 35.10 -9.31 29.82
N GLY A 322 34.34 -9.33 28.73
CA GLY A 322 34.84 -9.32 27.36
C GLY A 322 35.00 -10.71 26.73
N ASP A 323 34.82 -11.80 27.49
CA ASP A 323 34.86 -13.14 26.91
C ASP A 323 33.64 -13.40 26.03
N VAL A 324 33.87 -14.02 24.86
CA VAL A 324 32.83 -14.47 23.94
C VAL A 324 32.46 -15.91 24.26
N VAL A 325 31.24 -16.13 24.72
CA VAL A 325 30.74 -17.44 25.18
C VAL A 325 29.57 -17.91 24.33
N THR A 326 29.51 -19.23 24.08
CA THR A 326 28.36 -19.88 23.46
C THR A 326 27.39 -20.32 24.56
N VAL A 327 26.12 -19.96 24.44
CA VAL A 327 25.08 -20.13 25.45
C VAL A 327 23.79 -20.62 24.82
N LYS A 328 23.04 -21.46 25.54
CA LYS A 328 21.69 -21.89 25.16
C LYS A 328 20.64 -21.04 25.88
N VAL A 329 19.64 -20.56 25.13
CA VAL A 329 18.47 -19.86 25.66
C VAL A 329 17.61 -20.88 26.41
N MET A 330 17.39 -20.68 27.70
CA MET A 330 16.58 -21.58 28.52
C MET A 330 15.13 -21.09 28.62
N GLU A 331 14.97 -19.79 28.86
CA GLU A 331 13.66 -19.18 29.06
C GLU A 331 13.73 -17.70 28.66
N VAL A 332 12.67 -17.21 28.04
CA VAL A 332 12.51 -15.81 27.66
C VAL A 332 11.32 -15.28 28.47
N ASP A 333 11.54 -14.34 29.39
CA ASP A 333 10.48 -13.67 30.14
C ASP A 333 10.06 -12.39 29.40
N PRO A 334 8.93 -12.41 28.67
CA PRO A 334 8.48 -11.26 27.88
C PRO A 334 8.03 -10.07 28.74
N VAL A 335 7.71 -10.26 30.01
CA VAL A 335 7.21 -9.19 30.89
C VAL A 335 8.34 -8.38 31.52
N LYS A 336 9.48 -9.01 31.79
CA LYS A 336 10.66 -8.36 32.41
C LYS A 336 11.80 -8.09 31.43
N GLY A 337 11.68 -8.53 30.17
CA GLY A 337 12.73 -8.41 29.16
C GLY A 337 14.02 -9.14 29.54
N ARG A 338 13.93 -10.21 30.33
CA ARG A 338 15.10 -10.98 30.83
C ARG A 338 15.16 -12.33 30.13
N VAL A 339 16.34 -12.65 29.61
CA VAL A 339 16.62 -13.96 29.00
C VAL A 339 17.48 -14.78 29.94
N SER A 340 17.02 -15.98 30.30
CA SER A 340 17.80 -16.94 31.08
C SER A 340 18.67 -17.78 30.15
N LEU A 341 19.98 -17.82 30.41
CA LEU A 341 20.97 -18.49 29.58
C LEU A 341 21.70 -19.60 30.34
N SER A 342 22.17 -20.61 29.60
CA SER A 342 22.95 -21.73 30.15
C SER A 342 24.13 -22.07 29.25
N ILE A 343 25.34 -22.10 29.80
CA ILE A 343 26.54 -22.65 29.14
C ILE A 343 26.53 -24.18 29.26
N LYS A 344 26.03 -24.68 30.39
CA LYS A 344 25.94 -26.11 30.69
C LYS A 344 25.10 -26.90 29.67
N SER A 345 24.05 -26.27 29.14
CA SER A 345 23.06 -26.94 28.28
C SER A 345 23.36 -26.85 26.78
N VAL A 346 24.53 -26.31 26.40
CA VAL A 346 25.03 -26.21 25.02
C VAL A 346 25.48 -27.57 24.50
#